data_AF-A0A7D5UZ79-F1
#
_entry.id   AF-A0A7D5UZ79-F1
#
_cell.length_a   1.000
_cell.length_b   1.000
_cell.length_c   1.000
_cell.angle_alpha   90.00
_cell.angle_beta   90.00
_cell.angle_gamma   90.00
#
_symmetry.space_group_name_H-M   'P 1'
#
loop_
_entity.id
_entity.type
_entity.pdbx_description
1 polymer ?
#
loop_
_entity_poly.entity_id
_entity_poly.type
_entity_poly.pdbx_seq_one_letter_code
_entity_poly.pdbx_strand_id
1 'polypeptide(L)'
;MPVTLTIVNHAAENWRSSRVGTSGKLLELVSPKEHRRTSRVIQSSFDGRLLGENHTSSSPNGFVWAAINAYSSHHHLCIRPEDVWFAIITQVGFYVNAHAENFGAIAGAMTHLMAKNVKDPELRTWVMPSFSTTSQTDIAVASVLFMGAMQKYFSYTIRMLCGIPSVTLLGEVADWEDILSRLDKLAQLGEEPGQFADMLKPILRNMVLSFTEPSSPAVIRFWNSVADKHQMSGLCRYSGWIAAFCFWNEKGEAQLSRKCRNGTWHAVIDSENIPAGFCSVPVKVDDNGHEFNCTMIAGSVGIQARSIYPYIARERRAATCSWDAKMHAIQPLSGWWICENESAEEAEAPQTEIKATRDELIAVDKACDTKLQRSAIHKGHRHTPSMARRRDLRMRLSELRY
;
A
#
# COMPACT_ATOMS: atom_id res chain seq x y z
N MET A 1 -2.55 1.84 -28.06
CA MET A 1 -3.18 0.50 -27.96
C MET A 1 -2.60 -0.28 -26.78
N PRO A 2 -3.46 -0.93 -25.95
CA PRO A 2 -3.01 -1.76 -24.82
C PRO A 2 -2.13 -2.93 -25.24
N VAL A 3 -1.24 -3.38 -24.35
CA VAL A 3 -0.36 -4.54 -24.57
C VAL A 3 -0.52 -5.56 -23.44
N THR A 4 -0.57 -6.85 -23.78
CA THR A 4 -0.58 -7.96 -22.82
C THR A 4 0.66 -8.83 -23.01
N LEU A 5 1.39 -9.07 -21.93
CA LEU A 5 2.64 -9.81 -21.91
C LEU A 5 2.51 -11.05 -21.04
N THR A 6 2.89 -12.22 -21.54
CA THR A 6 3.05 -13.43 -20.73
C THR A 6 4.42 -13.43 -20.07
N ILE A 7 4.48 -13.56 -18.75
CA ILE A 7 5.73 -13.45 -17.98
C ILE A 7 6.18 -14.81 -17.44
N VAL A 8 5.25 -15.57 -16.85
CA VAL A 8 5.50 -16.95 -16.40
C VAL A 8 4.42 -17.88 -16.92
N ASN A 9 4.84 -19.09 -17.29
CA ASN A 9 3.96 -20.09 -17.89
C ASN A 9 3.33 -20.98 -16.80
N HIS A 10 2.42 -20.41 -16.01
CA HIS A 10 1.54 -21.18 -15.13
C HIS A 10 0.14 -20.55 -15.08
N ALA A 11 -0.85 -21.33 -14.65
CA ALA A 11 -2.23 -20.84 -14.53
C ALA A 11 -2.34 -19.71 -13.51
N ALA A 12 -3.23 -18.76 -13.76
CA ALA A 12 -3.58 -17.72 -12.80
C ALA A 12 -4.57 -18.24 -11.75
N GLU A 13 -4.47 -17.72 -10.53
CA GLU A 13 -5.38 -18.03 -9.45
C GLU A 13 -6.58 -17.07 -9.40
N ASN A 14 -7.73 -17.55 -8.89
CA ASN A 14 -8.90 -16.72 -8.61
C ASN A 14 -8.59 -15.71 -7.51
N TRP A 15 -9.02 -14.47 -7.71
CA TRP A 15 -9.06 -13.48 -6.64
C TRP A 15 -10.12 -13.89 -5.61
N ARG A 16 -9.68 -14.15 -4.37
CA ARG A 16 -10.55 -14.65 -3.27
C ARG A 16 -10.72 -13.67 -2.12
N SER A 17 -10.16 -12.46 -2.22
CA SER A 17 -10.29 -11.46 -1.15
C SER A 17 -11.74 -11.03 -0.97
N SER A 18 -12.09 -10.56 0.23
CA SER A 18 -13.46 -10.16 0.56
C SER A 18 -13.98 -9.07 -0.38
N ARG A 19 -15.21 -9.25 -0.84
CA ARG A 19 -15.91 -8.27 -1.67
C ARG A 19 -16.54 -7.19 -0.80
N VAL A 20 -16.43 -5.94 -1.24
CA VAL A 20 -17.08 -4.79 -0.61
C VAL A 20 -18.24 -4.32 -1.49
N GLY A 21 -19.44 -4.26 -0.91
CA GLY A 21 -20.67 -3.94 -1.65
C GLY A 21 -21.15 -2.48 -1.57
N THR A 22 -20.60 -1.67 -0.65
CA THR A 22 -21.05 -0.29 -0.44
C THR A 22 -19.88 0.68 -0.29
N SER A 23 -20.09 1.93 -0.70
CA SER A 23 -19.07 3.00 -0.63
C SER A 23 -18.66 3.31 0.81
N GLY A 24 -19.62 3.32 1.75
CA GLY A 24 -19.35 3.54 3.17
C GLY A 24 -18.51 2.42 3.79
N LYS A 25 -18.81 1.15 3.47
CA LYS A 25 -18.01 0.02 3.96
C LYS A 25 -16.61 -0.01 3.34
N LEU A 26 -16.49 0.44 2.09
CA LEU A 26 -15.19 0.59 1.43
C LEU A 26 -14.34 1.65 2.16
N LEU A 27 -14.93 2.80 2.46
CA LEU A 27 -14.25 3.85 3.23
C LEU A 27 -13.82 3.38 4.62
N GLU A 28 -14.71 2.68 5.36
CA GLU A 28 -14.41 2.12 6.68
C GLU A 28 -13.19 1.20 6.65
N LEU A 29 -13.10 0.32 5.66
CA LEU A 29 -12.00 -0.65 5.55
C LEU A 29 -10.71 -0.01 5.02
N VAL A 30 -10.80 1.03 4.19
CA VAL A 30 -9.64 1.74 3.62
C VAL A 30 -9.03 2.69 4.65
N SER A 31 -9.87 3.44 5.36
CA SER A 31 -9.44 4.41 6.38
C SER A 31 -10.41 4.42 7.56
N PRO A 32 -10.22 3.52 8.55
CA PRO A 32 -11.02 3.52 9.76
C PRO A 32 -10.95 4.85 10.53
N LYS A 33 -9.83 5.56 10.42
CA LYS A 33 -9.62 6.87 11.05
C LYS A 33 -10.52 7.95 10.44
N GLU A 34 -10.56 8.05 9.11
CA GLU A 34 -11.40 9.05 8.43
C GLU A 34 -12.88 8.68 8.52
N HIS A 35 -13.21 7.38 8.46
CA HIS A 35 -14.58 6.91 8.63
C HIS A 35 -15.16 7.29 10.00
N ARG A 36 -14.40 7.14 11.09
CA ARG A 36 -14.84 7.55 12.44
C ARG A 36 -15.07 9.04 12.61
N ARG A 37 -14.55 9.87 11.71
CA ARG A 37 -14.75 11.34 11.73
C ARG A 37 -15.90 11.77 10.81
N THR A 38 -16.44 10.82 10.05
CA THR A 38 -17.45 11.05 9.02
C THR A 38 -18.82 10.77 9.61
N SER A 39 -19.70 11.78 9.65
CA SER A 39 -21.10 11.58 9.99
C SER A 39 -21.85 10.87 8.86
N ARG A 40 -21.62 11.30 7.62
CA ARG A 40 -22.12 10.62 6.40
C ARG A 40 -21.27 10.90 5.17
N VAL A 41 -21.34 10.00 4.19
CA VAL A 41 -20.80 10.23 2.84
C VAL A 41 -21.82 11.06 2.06
N ILE A 42 -21.45 12.28 1.68
CA ILE A 42 -22.28 13.17 0.85
C ILE A 42 -22.28 12.65 -0.59
N GLN A 43 -21.09 12.39 -1.12
CA GLN A 43 -20.90 11.96 -2.50
C GLN A 43 -19.68 11.05 -2.62
N SER A 44 -19.69 10.15 -3.59
CA SER A 44 -18.52 9.32 -3.91
C SER A 44 -18.52 8.91 -5.38
N SER A 45 -17.35 8.56 -5.90
CA SER A 45 -17.23 7.92 -7.22
C SER A 45 -17.72 6.48 -7.25
N PHE A 46 -18.05 5.90 -6.10
CA PHE A 46 -18.45 4.50 -5.98
C PHE A 46 -19.97 4.41 -5.92
N ASP A 47 -20.58 4.18 -7.08
CA ASP A 47 -21.99 3.84 -7.11
C ASP A 47 -22.23 2.37 -6.69
N GLY A 48 -23.44 2.08 -6.21
CA GLY A 48 -23.82 0.74 -5.77
C GLY A 48 -23.83 -0.31 -6.88
N ARG A 49 -23.90 0.10 -8.16
CA ARG A 49 -23.85 -0.81 -9.31
C ARG A 49 -22.41 -1.20 -9.64
N LEU A 50 -21.47 -0.26 -9.64
CA LEU A 50 -20.03 -0.47 -9.83
C LEU A 50 -19.47 -1.43 -8.78
N LEU A 51 -19.86 -1.29 -7.52
CA LEU A 51 -19.48 -2.20 -6.44
C LEU A 51 -20.31 -3.52 -6.46
N GLY A 52 -21.57 -3.45 -6.89
CA GLY A 52 -22.51 -4.57 -6.98
C GLY A 52 -22.34 -5.48 -8.21
N GLU A 53 -21.68 -5.02 -9.26
CA GLU A 53 -21.38 -5.78 -10.49
C GLU A 53 -19.94 -6.28 -10.54
N ASN A 54 -19.00 -5.55 -9.91
CA ASN A 54 -17.59 -5.94 -9.88
C ASN A 54 -17.16 -6.52 -8.53
N HIS A 55 -16.21 -7.46 -8.54
CA HIS A 55 -15.56 -7.93 -7.32
C HIS A 55 -14.48 -6.92 -6.90
N THR A 56 -14.88 -5.97 -6.07
CA THR A 56 -13.99 -4.97 -5.47
C THR A 56 -13.60 -5.37 -4.05
N SER A 57 -12.31 -5.30 -3.73
CA SER A 57 -11.76 -5.48 -2.39
C SER A 57 -11.12 -4.18 -1.91
N SER A 58 -11.29 -3.83 -0.64
CA SER A 58 -10.63 -2.67 -0.03
C SER A 58 -9.12 -2.86 0.02
N SER A 59 -8.37 -1.78 -0.21
CA SER A 59 -6.92 -1.76 0.01
C SER A 59 -6.49 -0.34 0.38
N PRO A 60 -5.70 -0.16 1.46
CA PRO A 60 -5.20 1.16 1.85
C PRO A 60 -4.21 1.72 0.83
N ASN A 61 -3.62 0.87 -0.02
CA ASN A 61 -2.78 1.27 -1.15
C ASN A 61 -3.03 0.29 -2.31
N GLY A 62 -4.01 0.63 -3.15
CA GLY A 62 -4.48 -0.26 -4.22
C GLY A 62 -3.38 -0.66 -5.22
N PHE A 63 -2.54 0.30 -5.62
CA PHE A 63 -1.47 0.06 -6.60
C PHE A 63 -0.40 -0.89 -6.07
N VAL A 64 0.20 -0.58 -4.91
CA VAL A 64 1.29 -1.38 -4.33
C VAL A 64 0.80 -2.79 -3.98
N TRP A 65 -0.37 -2.90 -3.34
CA TRP A 65 -0.90 -4.20 -2.95
C TRP A 65 -1.40 -5.03 -4.13
N ALA A 66 -1.96 -4.43 -5.19
CA ALA A 66 -2.30 -5.18 -6.40
C ALA A 66 -1.05 -5.82 -7.03
N ALA A 67 0.04 -5.06 -7.15
CA ALA A 67 1.29 -5.56 -7.71
C ALA A 67 1.91 -6.68 -6.84
N ILE A 68 1.95 -6.50 -5.51
CA ILE A 68 2.46 -7.51 -4.57
C ILE A 68 1.62 -8.79 -4.63
N ASN A 69 0.29 -8.68 -4.63
CA ASN A 69 -0.61 -9.84 -4.67
C ASN A 69 -0.56 -10.56 -6.02
N ALA A 70 -0.51 -9.82 -7.13
CA ALA A 70 -0.36 -10.43 -8.45
C ALA A 70 0.92 -11.27 -8.54
N TYR A 71 2.02 -10.74 -8.02
CA TYR A 71 3.30 -11.43 -8.02
C TYR A 71 3.33 -12.63 -7.06
N SER A 72 2.81 -12.45 -5.84
CA SER A 72 2.91 -13.44 -4.75
C SER A 72 1.83 -14.53 -4.79
N SER A 73 0.75 -14.30 -5.53
CA SER A 73 -0.43 -15.16 -5.59
C SER A 73 -0.95 -15.37 -7.01
N HIS A 74 -0.07 -15.16 -8.00
CA HIS A 74 -0.29 -15.61 -9.37
C HIS A 74 -1.56 -15.05 -10.03
N HIS A 75 -1.86 -13.78 -9.81
CA HIS A 75 -2.94 -13.11 -10.54
C HIS A 75 -2.40 -12.42 -11.77
N HIS A 76 -3.18 -12.38 -12.85
CA HIS A 76 -2.87 -11.46 -13.94
C HIS A 76 -2.96 -10.02 -13.41
N LEU A 77 -2.03 -9.16 -13.81
CA LEU A 77 -2.00 -7.77 -13.37
C LEU A 77 -2.41 -6.84 -14.51
N CYS A 78 -3.43 -6.03 -14.30
CA CYS A 78 -3.80 -4.96 -15.22
C CYS A 78 -3.43 -3.61 -14.62
N ILE A 79 -2.79 -2.74 -15.40
CA ILE A 79 -2.34 -1.41 -14.93
C ILE A 79 -2.72 -0.36 -15.96
N ARG A 80 -3.32 0.74 -15.52
CA ARG A 80 -3.52 1.94 -16.33
C ARG A 80 -2.43 2.98 -16.07
N PRO A 81 -2.18 3.90 -17.03
CA PRO A 81 -1.31 5.05 -16.81
C PRO A 81 -1.66 5.83 -15.52
N GLU A 82 -2.95 6.04 -15.25
CA GLU A 82 -3.42 6.77 -14.06
C GLU A 82 -3.12 6.03 -12.75
N ASP A 83 -3.14 4.69 -12.74
CA ASP A 83 -2.86 3.91 -11.54
C ASP A 83 -1.40 4.15 -11.07
N VAL A 84 -0.48 4.29 -12.02
CA VAL A 84 0.93 4.63 -11.77
C VAL A 84 1.10 6.11 -11.45
N TRP A 85 0.46 6.99 -12.20
CA TRP A 85 0.56 8.43 -11.97
C TRP A 85 0.01 8.83 -10.60
N PHE A 86 -1.12 8.27 -10.18
CA PHE A 86 -1.70 8.51 -8.86
C PHE A 86 -0.76 8.05 -7.74
N ALA A 87 -0.12 6.88 -7.87
CA ALA A 87 0.88 6.45 -6.90
C ALA A 87 2.06 7.43 -6.79
N ILE A 88 2.48 8.04 -7.90
CA ILE A 88 3.56 9.05 -7.92
C ILE A 88 3.11 10.34 -7.23
N ILE A 89 1.96 10.91 -7.61
CA ILE A 89 1.52 12.20 -7.06
C ILE A 89 1.08 12.11 -5.59
N THR A 90 0.62 10.94 -5.13
CA THR A 90 0.37 10.71 -3.69
C THR A 90 1.67 10.82 -2.90
N GLN A 91 2.75 10.20 -3.38
CA GLN A 91 4.08 10.30 -2.77
C GLN A 91 4.61 11.74 -2.75
N VAL A 92 4.49 12.45 -3.88
CA VAL A 92 4.86 13.88 -3.95
C VAL A 92 4.02 14.73 -3.01
N GLY A 93 2.73 14.41 -2.85
CA GLY A 93 1.83 15.09 -1.90
C GLY A 93 2.31 14.99 -0.46
N PHE A 94 2.82 13.83 -0.02
CA PHE A 94 3.41 13.67 1.32
C PHE A 94 4.63 14.58 1.51
N TYR A 95 5.52 14.63 0.51
CA TYR A 95 6.68 15.52 0.53
C TYR A 95 6.29 17.00 0.59
N VAL A 96 5.40 17.44 -0.30
CA VAL A 96 4.99 18.86 -0.37
C VAL A 96 4.35 19.32 0.93
N ASN A 97 3.47 18.50 1.52
CA ASN A 97 2.82 18.83 2.79
C ASN A 97 3.82 18.97 3.95
N ALA A 98 4.88 18.16 3.97
CA ALA A 98 5.93 18.25 4.99
C ALA A 98 6.81 19.51 4.86
N HIS A 99 6.86 20.12 3.68
CA HIS A 99 7.74 21.25 3.35
C HIS A 99 6.98 22.54 3.00
N ALA A 100 5.67 22.61 3.29
CA ALA A 100 4.78 23.70 2.89
C ALA A 100 5.26 25.11 3.29
N GLU A 101 5.99 25.25 4.40
CA GLU A 101 6.54 26.53 4.86
C GLU A 101 7.64 27.10 3.95
N ASN A 102 8.34 26.24 3.19
CA ASN A 102 9.45 26.63 2.31
C ASN A 102 9.02 26.83 0.83
N PHE A 103 7.81 26.43 0.45
CA PHE A 103 7.35 26.47 -0.95
C PHE A 103 6.85 27.86 -1.41
N GLY A 104 6.63 28.81 -0.50
CA GLY A 104 6.21 30.19 -0.85
C GLY A 104 7.28 31.02 -1.58
N ALA A 105 8.56 30.61 -1.55
CA ALA A 105 9.70 31.34 -2.12
C ALA A 105 10.26 30.72 -3.42
N ILE A 106 9.68 29.61 -3.91
CA ILE A 106 10.22 28.79 -5.03
C ILE A 106 9.50 29.13 -6.35
N ALA A 107 9.28 30.42 -6.61
CA ALA A 107 8.90 30.94 -7.94
C ALA A 107 10.11 31.56 -8.70
N GLY A 108 11.24 31.78 -8.01
CA GLY A 108 12.34 32.62 -8.52
C GLY A 108 13.68 31.93 -8.80
N ALA A 109 13.87 30.65 -8.47
CA ALA A 109 15.20 30.04 -8.50
C ALA A 109 15.27 28.84 -9.45
N MET A 110 15.04 29.09 -10.74
CA MET A 110 15.10 28.12 -11.84
C MET A 110 16.47 28.04 -12.54
N THR A 111 17.59 28.20 -11.83
CA THR A 111 18.91 28.12 -12.49
C THR A 111 19.98 27.41 -11.64
N HIS A 112 20.38 26.20 -12.09
CA HIS A 112 21.72 25.55 -12.00
C HIS A 112 21.99 24.25 -11.16
N LEU A 113 21.87 23.09 -11.84
CA LEU A 113 22.73 21.87 -12.02
C LEU A 113 23.55 21.08 -10.92
N MET A 114 23.30 19.73 -10.89
CA MET A 114 24.08 18.42 -10.84
C MET A 114 25.52 18.28 -10.21
N ALA A 115 26.11 17.15 -9.72
CA ALA A 115 26.00 15.68 -9.97
C ALA A 115 26.82 14.74 -8.99
N LYS A 116 26.47 13.42 -8.95
CA LYS A 116 27.29 12.13 -8.98
C LYS A 116 27.68 11.29 -7.72
N ASN A 117 27.76 9.95 -7.99
CA ASN A 117 27.69 8.69 -7.21
C ASN A 117 28.98 7.98 -6.68
N VAL A 118 28.71 6.92 -5.88
CA VAL A 118 29.40 5.86 -5.09
C VAL A 118 30.42 4.88 -5.78
N LYS A 119 31.28 4.19 -4.99
CA LYS A 119 32.13 2.98 -5.26
C LYS A 119 31.86 1.87 -4.21
N ASP A 120 31.93 0.55 -4.44
CA ASP A 120 33.16 -0.26 -4.62
C ASP A 120 32.84 -1.74 -5.03
N PRO A 121 33.53 -2.39 -6.01
CA PRO A 121 33.22 -3.72 -6.56
C PRO A 121 34.04 -4.93 -6.04
N GLU A 122 34.97 -4.82 -5.10
CA GLU A 122 35.97 -5.90 -4.86
C GLU A 122 35.49 -7.12 -4.05
N LEU A 123 34.36 -7.06 -3.36
CA LEU A 123 33.93 -8.16 -2.45
C LEU A 123 33.41 -9.42 -3.19
N ARG A 124 32.92 -9.25 -4.43
CA ARG A 124 32.27 -10.32 -5.20
C ARG A 124 33.26 -11.32 -5.79
N THR A 125 34.47 -10.86 -6.09
CA THR A 125 35.50 -11.62 -6.81
C THR A 125 36.20 -12.64 -5.90
N TRP A 126 36.11 -12.48 -4.59
CA TRP A 126 36.81 -13.32 -3.61
C TRP A 126 36.07 -14.62 -3.25
N VAL A 127 34.73 -14.60 -3.26
CA VAL A 127 33.90 -15.71 -2.75
C VAL A 127 33.50 -16.72 -3.84
N MET A 128 33.37 -16.27 -5.09
CA MET A 128 32.87 -17.10 -6.18
C MET A 128 34.02 -17.69 -7.00
N PRO A 129 34.01 -19.01 -7.32
CA PRO A 129 35.04 -19.60 -8.15
C PRO A 129 34.98 -19.02 -9.57
N SER A 130 36.14 -18.77 -10.18
CA SER A 130 36.29 -18.24 -11.55
C SER A 130 37.43 -18.94 -12.30
N PHE A 131 37.57 -20.25 -12.15
CA PHE A 131 38.59 -21.03 -12.85
C PHE A 131 38.16 -21.26 -14.31
N SER A 132 39.11 -21.58 -15.19
CA SER A 132 38.84 -21.82 -16.61
C SER A 132 37.90 -22.99 -16.91
N THR A 133 37.67 -23.86 -15.92
CA THR A 133 36.74 -24.99 -15.97
C THR A 133 35.44 -24.76 -15.21
N THR A 134 35.27 -23.59 -14.56
CA THR A 134 34.08 -23.29 -13.77
C THR A 134 32.84 -23.18 -14.65
N SER A 135 31.89 -24.08 -14.41
CA SER A 135 30.57 -24.07 -15.05
C SER A 135 29.55 -23.28 -14.21
N GLN A 136 28.39 -23.00 -14.81
CA GLN A 136 27.29 -22.34 -14.11
C GLN A 136 26.74 -23.18 -12.94
N THR A 137 26.87 -24.51 -13.03
CA THR A 137 26.56 -25.46 -11.96
C THR A 137 27.52 -25.29 -10.79
N ASP A 138 28.82 -25.12 -11.05
CA ASP A 138 29.84 -24.95 -10.01
C ASP A 138 29.66 -23.63 -9.24
N ILE A 139 29.19 -22.58 -9.92
CA ILE A 139 28.82 -21.29 -9.33
C ILE A 139 27.62 -21.46 -8.39
N ALA A 140 26.61 -22.22 -8.80
CA ALA A 140 25.44 -22.51 -7.96
C ALA A 140 25.82 -23.35 -6.73
N VAL A 141 26.66 -24.37 -6.93
CA VAL A 141 27.19 -25.23 -5.85
C VAL A 141 27.99 -24.40 -4.84
N ALA A 142 28.91 -23.54 -5.29
CA ALA A 142 29.68 -22.67 -4.40
C ALA A 142 28.79 -21.69 -3.60
N SER A 143 27.74 -21.14 -4.23
CA SER A 143 26.77 -20.26 -3.56
C SER A 143 26.02 -20.99 -2.44
N VAL A 144 25.60 -22.24 -2.70
CA VAL A 144 24.87 -23.07 -1.73
C VAL A 144 25.78 -23.53 -0.59
N LEU A 145 27.03 -23.90 -0.88
CA LEU A 145 28.02 -24.23 0.13
C LEU A 145 28.32 -23.05 1.06
N PHE A 146 28.41 -21.84 0.52
CA PHE A 146 28.58 -20.61 1.29
C PHE A 146 27.35 -20.30 2.17
N MET A 147 26.14 -20.50 1.64
CA MET A 147 24.90 -20.38 2.42
C MET A 147 24.79 -21.44 3.53
N GLY A 148 25.29 -22.65 3.31
CA GLY A 148 25.38 -23.72 4.30
C GLY A 148 26.35 -23.41 5.45
N ALA A 149 27.48 -22.75 5.17
CA ALA A 149 28.42 -22.29 6.19
C ALA A 149 27.83 -21.21 7.12
N MET A 150 26.82 -20.47 6.66
CA MET A 150 26.12 -19.40 7.41
C MET A 150 24.80 -19.87 8.05
N GLN A 151 24.52 -21.18 8.07
CA GLN A 151 23.24 -21.77 8.47
C GLN A 151 22.78 -21.41 9.89
N LYS A 152 23.69 -21.02 10.80
CA LYS A 152 23.35 -20.62 12.18
C LYS A 152 22.67 -19.24 12.30
N TYR A 153 22.49 -18.52 11.18
CA TYR A 153 21.97 -17.15 11.15
C TYR A 153 20.64 -16.99 10.39
N PHE A 154 20.02 -18.06 9.87
CA PHE A 154 18.82 -17.96 9.03
C PHE A 154 17.77 -19.04 9.31
N SER A 155 16.49 -18.64 9.30
CA SER A 155 15.32 -19.54 9.24
C SER A 155 14.93 -19.74 7.79
N TYR A 156 14.72 -21.00 7.37
CA TYR A 156 14.44 -21.36 5.98
C TYR A 156 12.99 -21.82 5.82
N THR A 157 12.16 -20.96 5.19
CA THR A 157 10.88 -21.36 4.61
C THR A 157 10.90 -20.94 3.14
N ILE A 158 10.83 -21.92 2.23
CA ILE A 158 10.84 -21.69 0.78
C ILE A 158 9.41 -21.90 0.25
N ARG A 159 8.82 -20.86 -0.39
CA ARG A 159 7.66 -21.01 -1.28
C ARG A 159 8.16 -20.87 -2.71
N MET A 160 8.05 -21.95 -3.49
CA MET A 160 8.74 -22.14 -4.79
C MET A 160 8.01 -21.57 -6.02
N LEU A 161 6.90 -20.85 -5.86
CA LEU A 161 6.13 -20.30 -6.98
C LEU A 161 5.85 -18.83 -6.69
N CYS A 162 6.66 -17.91 -7.22
CA CYS A 162 6.37 -16.48 -7.24
C CYS A 162 6.56 -15.96 -8.68
N GLY A 163 5.69 -15.06 -9.13
CA GLY A 163 5.66 -14.60 -10.52
C GLY A 163 4.24 -14.27 -10.99
N ILE A 164 4.12 -13.18 -11.75
CA ILE A 164 2.86 -12.71 -12.34
C ILE A 164 2.62 -13.49 -13.64
N PRO A 165 1.52 -14.26 -13.83
CA PRO A 165 1.29 -15.01 -15.08
C PRO A 165 1.32 -14.14 -16.34
N SER A 166 0.60 -13.01 -16.31
CA SER A 166 0.65 -12.01 -17.38
C SER A 166 0.38 -10.60 -16.86
N VAL A 167 0.91 -9.61 -17.57
CA VAL A 167 0.71 -8.19 -17.29
C VAL A 167 0.02 -7.56 -18.48
N THR A 168 -1.00 -6.75 -18.23
CA THR A 168 -1.66 -5.93 -19.26
C THR A 168 -1.48 -4.45 -18.92
N LEU A 169 -0.79 -3.72 -19.78
CA LEU A 169 -0.69 -2.27 -19.71
C LEU A 169 -1.77 -1.66 -20.60
N LEU A 170 -2.66 -0.87 -20.00
CA LEU A 170 -3.73 -0.16 -20.68
C LEU A 170 -3.21 1.20 -21.21
N GLY A 171 -4.03 1.87 -22.03
CA GLY A 171 -3.66 3.12 -22.69
C GLY A 171 -2.78 2.91 -23.93
N GLU A 172 -2.05 3.94 -24.31
CA GLU A 172 -1.11 3.95 -25.43
C GLU A 172 0.31 4.18 -24.94
N VAL A 173 1.31 3.73 -25.70
CA VAL A 173 2.73 3.94 -25.35
C VAL A 173 3.05 5.42 -25.07
N ALA A 174 2.41 6.34 -25.79
CA ALA A 174 2.54 7.78 -25.59
C ALA A 174 2.12 8.25 -24.19
N ASP A 175 1.11 7.62 -23.57
CA ASP A 175 0.69 7.94 -22.19
C ASP A 175 1.81 7.58 -21.19
N TRP A 176 2.48 6.46 -21.42
CA TRP A 176 3.57 5.97 -20.57
C TRP A 176 4.86 6.78 -20.77
N GLU A 177 5.15 7.18 -22.00
CA GLU A 177 6.23 8.11 -22.33
C GLU A 177 5.98 9.50 -21.72
N ASP A 178 4.74 9.98 -21.71
CA ASP A 178 4.37 11.24 -21.06
C ASP A 178 4.61 11.17 -19.55
N ILE A 179 4.18 10.11 -18.86
CA ILE A 179 4.48 9.92 -17.43
C ILE A 179 6.00 9.94 -17.18
N LEU A 180 6.78 9.25 -18.03
CA LEU A 180 8.24 9.24 -17.92
C LEU A 180 8.83 10.65 -18.08
N SER A 181 8.34 11.44 -19.05
CA SER A 181 8.79 12.81 -19.28
C SER A 181 8.46 13.75 -18.10
N ARG A 182 7.31 13.53 -17.44
CA ARG A 182 6.88 14.34 -16.29
C ARG A 182 7.76 14.13 -15.06
N LEU A 183 8.48 13.01 -14.96
CA LEU A 183 9.42 12.78 -13.85
C LEU A 183 10.55 13.81 -13.81
N ASP A 184 10.91 14.42 -14.93
CA ASP A 184 11.94 15.46 -14.96
C ASP A 184 11.55 16.71 -14.17
N LYS A 185 10.24 16.92 -13.92
CA LYS A 185 9.77 17.98 -13.02
C LYS A 185 10.02 17.68 -11.55
N LEU A 186 10.11 16.41 -11.14
CA LEU A 186 10.33 16.07 -9.72
C LEU A 186 11.71 16.49 -9.26
N ALA A 187 12.73 16.39 -10.11
CA ALA A 187 14.07 16.89 -9.79
C ALA A 187 14.10 18.41 -9.53
N GLN A 188 13.08 19.16 -9.97
CA GLN A 188 12.95 20.60 -9.73
C GLN A 188 12.42 20.91 -8.31
N LEU A 189 11.85 19.92 -7.62
CA LEU A 189 11.32 20.09 -6.27
C LEU A 189 12.38 19.92 -5.17
N GLY A 190 13.60 19.48 -5.52
CA GLY A 190 14.70 19.28 -4.60
C GLY A 190 15.48 18.01 -4.90
N GLU A 191 16.61 17.82 -4.20
CA GLU A 191 17.45 16.63 -4.35
C GLU A 191 16.69 15.34 -4.03
N GLU A 192 15.93 15.33 -2.93
CA GLU A 192 15.21 14.15 -2.46
C GLU A 192 14.07 13.72 -3.41
N PRO A 193 13.19 14.62 -3.92
CA PRO A 193 12.29 14.31 -5.02
C PRO A 193 12.99 13.90 -6.33
N GLY A 194 14.19 14.44 -6.58
CA GLY A 194 15.05 14.00 -7.68
C GLY A 194 15.49 12.54 -7.53
N GLN A 195 15.89 12.13 -6.33
CA GLN A 195 16.23 10.73 -6.04
C GLN A 195 15.04 9.79 -6.25
N PHE A 196 13.83 10.22 -5.87
CA PHE A 196 12.60 9.49 -6.16
C PHE A 196 12.36 9.35 -7.66
N ALA A 197 12.47 10.43 -8.44
CA ALA A 197 12.39 10.37 -9.89
C ALA A 197 13.42 9.43 -10.51
N ASP A 198 14.68 9.49 -10.06
CA ASP A 198 15.75 8.62 -10.56
C ASP A 198 15.48 7.14 -10.27
N MET A 199 14.78 6.82 -9.18
CA MET A 199 14.30 5.47 -8.89
C MET A 199 13.14 5.03 -9.81
N LEU A 200 12.25 5.94 -10.18
CA LEU A 200 11.10 5.64 -11.04
C LEU A 200 11.44 5.56 -12.53
N LYS A 201 12.41 6.34 -13.02
CA LYS A 201 12.85 6.36 -14.42
C LYS A 201 13.13 4.97 -15.01
N PRO A 202 13.96 4.10 -14.40
CA PRO A 202 14.19 2.76 -14.94
C PRO A 202 12.92 1.88 -14.93
N ILE A 203 12.00 2.10 -14.00
CA ILE A 203 10.74 1.35 -13.91
C ILE A 203 9.84 1.73 -15.10
N LEU A 204 9.59 3.03 -15.30
CA LEU A 204 8.76 3.52 -16.40
C LEU A 204 9.37 3.23 -17.76
N ARG A 205 10.70 3.30 -17.91
CA ARG A 205 11.37 2.87 -19.16
C ARG A 205 11.09 1.41 -19.49
N ASN A 206 11.08 0.51 -18.51
CA ASN A 206 10.72 -0.89 -18.74
C ASN A 206 9.22 -1.07 -19.02
N MET A 207 8.34 -0.23 -18.45
CA MET A 207 6.93 -0.19 -18.81
C MET A 207 6.73 0.26 -20.26
N VAL A 208 7.45 1.28 -20.74
CA VAL A 208 7.46 1.71 -22.15
C VAL A 208 8.01 0.60 -23.05
N LEU A 209 9.15 -0.01 -22.69
CA LEU A 209 9.73 -1.14 -23.42
C LEU A 209 8.77 -2.34 -23.51
N SER A 210 7.83 -2.48 -22.58
CA SER A 210 6.82 -3.54 -22.64
C SER A 210 5.87 -3.40 -23.82
N PHE A 211 5.73 -2.19 -24.40
CA PHE A 211 4.94 -1.98 -25.63
C PHE A 211 5.72 -2.32 -26.90
N THR A 212 7.02 -2.08 -26.91
CA THR A 212 7.87 -2.25 -28.11
C THR A 212 8.52 -3.63 -28.18
N GLU A 213 8.88 -4.19 -27.03
CA GLU A 213 9.62 -5.46 -26.91
C GLU A 213 9.01 -6.39 -25.82
N PRO A 214 7.73 -6.77 -25.95
CA PRO A 214 6.99 -7.49 -24.90
C PRO A 214 7.56 -8.87 -24.58
N SER A 215 8.30 -9.50 -25.50
CA SER A 215 8.90 -10.82 -25.29
C SER A 215 10.39 -10.76 -24.95
N SER A 216 10.97 -9.56 -24.77
CA SER A 216 12.39 -9.46 -24.46
C SER A 216 12.70 -10.05 -23.07
N PRO A 217 13.82 -10.76 -22.91
CA PRO A 217 14.25 -11.27 -21.61
C PRO A 217 14.43 -10.17 -20.55
N ALA A 218 14.74 -8.93 -20.97
CA ALA A 218 14.86 -7.79 -20.08
C ALA A 218 13.50 -7.39 -19.48
N VAL A 219 12.46 -7.26 -20.30
CA VAL A 219 11.09 -6.96 -19.86
C VAL A 219 10.54 -8.07 -18.96
N ILE A 220 10.77 -9.34 -19.33
CA ILE A 220 10.35 -10.49 -18.50
C ILE A 220 11.06 -10.47 -17.13
N ARG A 221 12.36 -10.19 -17.08
CA ARG A 221 13.10 -10.06 -15.80
C ARG A 221 12.60 -8.88 -14.97
N PHE A 222 12.28 -7.76 -15.61
CA PHE A 222 11.71 -6.60 -14.94
C PHE A 222 10.38 -6.95 -14.24
N TRP A 223 9.43 -7.57 -14.94
CA TRP A 223 8.16 -7.99 -14.35
C TRP A 223 8.31 -9.12 -13.33
N ASN A 224 9.35 -9.96 -13.45
CA ASN A 224 9.72 -10.92 -12.40
C ASN A 224 10.49 -10.31 -11.21
N SER A 225 10.62 -8.97 -11.15
CA SER A 225 11.26 -8.26 -10.04
C SER A 225 10.32 -7.27 -9.33
N VAL A 226 9.01 -7.44 -9.50
CA VAL A 226 7.95 -6.60 -8.89
C VAL A 226 8.11 -6.54 -7.38
N ALA A 227 8.06 -7.69 -6.73
CA ALA A 227 8.11 -7.81 -5.28
C ALA A 227 8.92 -9.05 -4.87
N ASP A 228 9.69 -8.99 -3.80
CA ASP A 228 10.24 -10.16 -3.12
C ASP A 228 9.96 -10.01 -1.62
N LYS A 229 9.33 -11.02 -1.03
CA LYS A 229 8.84 -11.01 0.35
C LYS A 229 9.87 -11.70 1.25
N HIS A 230 10.34 -10.97 2.24
CA HIS A 230 11.22 -11.50 3.28
C HIS A 230 10.51 -11.47 4.63
N GLN A 231 10.24 -12.65 5.17
CA GLN A 231 9.62 -12.80 6.48
C GLN A 231 10.70 -13.16 7.51
N MET A 232 10.87 -12.33 8.54
CA MET A 232 11.80 -12.56 9.64
C MET A 232 11.07 -12.32 10.97
N SER A 233 10.93 -13.37 11.80
CA SER A 233 10.44 -13.33 13.18
C SER A 233 9.47 -12.19 13.54
N GLY A 234 8.27 -12.20 12.94
CA GLY A 234 7.21 -11.22 13.22
C GLY A 234 7.18 -10.00 12.30
N LEU A 235 8.23 -9.73 11.54
CA LEU A 235 8.29 -8.65 10.54
C LEU A 235 8.20 -9.21 9.11
N CYS A 236 7.46 -8.49 8.26
CA CYS A 236 7.33 -8.78 6.84
C CYS A 236 7.90 -7.61 6.02
N ARG A 237 8.98 -7.85 5.29
CA ARG A 237 9.59 -6.87 4.37
C ARG A 237 9.29 -7.20 2.93
N TYR A 238 9.10 -6.17 2.13
CA TYR A 238 9.01 -6.26 0.68
C TYR A 238 10.20 -5.53 0.06
N SER A 239 10.82 -6.18 -0.92
CA SER A 239 11.80 -5.58 -1.82
C SER A 239 11.32 -5.72 -3.28
N GLY A 240 12.06 -5.22 -4.25
CA GLY A 240 11.64 -5.18 -5.65
C GLY A 240 11.29 -3.76 -6.10
N TRP A 241 10.98 -3.58 -7.38
CA TRP A 241 10.77 -2.22 -7.89
C TRP A 241 9.49 -1.58 -7.37
N ILE A 242 8.49 -2.35 -6.92
CA ILE A 242 7.25 -1.78 -6.39
C ILE A 242 7.50 -0.98 -5.10
N ALA A 243 8.52 -1.34 -4.32
CA ALA A 243 8.88 -0.62 -3.11
C ALA A 243 9.33 0.82 -3.38
N ALA A 244 9.76 1.15 -4.62
CA ALA A 244 10.09 2.52 -4.99
C ALA A 244 8.89 3.47 -4.83
N PHE A 245 7.65 2.99 -4.98
CA PHE A 245 6.43 3.77 -4.81
C PHE A 245 6.06 4.03 -3.32
N CYS A 246 6.92 3.63 -2.39
CA CYS A 246 6.79 3.89 -0.95
C CYS A 246 7.97 4.74 -0.43
N PHE A 247 8.45 5.70 -1.24
CA PHE A 247 9.63 6.50 -0.94
C PHE A 247 9.51 7.29 0.35
N TRP A 248 8.41 8.03 0.51
CA TRP A 248 8.09 8.79 1.72
C TRP A 248 7.01 8.08 2.54
N ASN A 249 7.08 8.26 3.86
CA ASN A 249 5.96 7.95 4.74
C ASN A 249 4.90 9.07 4.67
N GLU A 250 3.77 8.89 5.36
CA GLU A 250 2.67 9.88 5.35
C GLU A 250 3.03 11.23 5.99
N LYS A 251 4.18 11.31 6.69
CA LYS A 251 4.74 12.56 7.23
C LYS A 251 5.70 13.26 6.25
N GLY A 252 5.92 12.68 5.07
CA GLY A 252 6.87 13.19 4.07
C GLY A 252 8.32 12.87 4.36
N GLU A 253 8.63 11.93 5.26
CA GLU A 253 10.00 11.52 5.56
C GLU A 253 10.42 10.34 4.67
N ALA A 254 11.59 10.43 4.03
CA ALA A 254 12.13 9.34 3.23
C ALA A 254 12.38 8.10 4.12
N GLN A 255 11.82 6.94 3.72
CA GLN A 255 11.77 5.75 4.58
C GLN A 255 12.37 4.48 3.96
N LEU A 256 12.74 4.53 2.67
CA LEU A 256 13.25 3.34 1.99
C LEU A 256 14.66 3.00 2.46
N SER A 257 14.80 1.79 2.97
CA SER A 257 16.12 1.21 3.17
C SER A 257 16.64 0.65 1.84
N ARG A 258 17.95 0.79 1.59
CA ARG A 258 18.61 0.28 0.40
C ARG A 258 19.35 -1.01 0.75
N LYS A 259 19.06 -2.09 0.02
CA LYS A 259 19.81 -3.35 0.12
C LYS A 259 20.48 -3.64 -1.21
N CYS A 260 21.79 -3.83 -1.19
CA CYS A 260 22.53 -4.26 -2.37
C CYS A 260 22.41 -5.78 -2.54
N ARG A 261 21.95 -6.24 -3.71
CA ARG A 261 21.93 -7.65 -4.11
C ARG A 261 22.57 -7.75 -5.49
N ASN A 262 23.61 -8.56 -5.62
CA ASN A 262 24.35 -8.78 -6.87
C ASN A 262 24.91 -7.51 -7.55
N GLY A 263 25.18 -6.44 -6.78
CA GLY A 263 25.64 -5.15 -7.30
C GLY A 263 24.51 -4.18 -7.68
N THR A 264 23.24 -4.59 -7.52
CA THR A 264 22.06 -3.76 -7.76
C THR A 264 21.44 -3.36 -6.43
N TRP A 265 21.17 -2.07 -6.25
CA TRP A 265 20.47 -1.56 -5.08
C TRP A 265 18.96 -1.74 -5.25
N HIS A 266 18.33 -2.40 -4.29
CA HIS A 266 16.88 -2.57 -4.23
C HIS A 266 16.32 -1.76 -3.07
N ALA A 267 15.21 -1.08 -3.32
CA ALA A 267 14.39 -0.49 -2.29
C ALA A 267 13.75 -1.60 -1.43
N VAL A 268 13.71 -1.39 -0.13
CA VAL A 268 13.09 -2.29 0.83
C VAL A 268 12.21 -1.51 1.79
N ILE A 269 10.98 -1.99 1.98
CA ILE A 269 9.96 -1.41 2.84
C ILE A 269 9.37 -2.48 3.76
N ASP A 270 9.17 -2.16 5.04
CA ASP A 270 8.41 -3.02 5.95
C ASP A 270 6.91 -2.92 5.60
N SER A 271 6.17 -4.02 5.70
CA SER A 271 4.75 -4.07 5.31
C SER A 271 3.87 -3.08 6.06
N GLU A 272 4.23 -2.78 7.31
CA GLU A 272 3.54 -1.81 8.18
C GLU A 272 3.83 -0.35 7.81
N ASN A 273 4.91 -0.13 7.04
CA ASN A 273 5.37 1.18 6.61
C ASN A 273 4.92 1.54 5.18
N ILE A 274 4.18 0.64 4.50
CA ILE A 274 3.56 0.95 3.20
C ILE A 274 2.53 2.06 3.45
N PRO A 275 2.72 3.27 2.90
CA PRO A 275 1.84 4.41 3.18
C PRO A 275 0.50 4.25 2.46
N ALA A 276 -0.51 4.98 2.92
CA ALA A 276 -1.77 5.11 2.20
C ALA A 276 -1.55 5.53 0.73
N GLY A 277 -2.28 4.89 -0.19
CA GLY A 277 -2.33 5.24 -1.61
C GLY A 277 -3.30 6.38 -1.91
N PHE A 278 -3.75 7.10 -0.89
CA PHE A 278 -4.75 8.17 -0.98
C PHE A 278 -4.36 9.33 -0.07
N CYS A 279 -4.98 10.49 -0.32
CA CYS A 279 -4.87 11.66 0.55
C CYS A 279 -6.26 12.12 1.01
N SER A 280 -6.29 12.94 2.06
CA SER A 280 -7.49 13.63 2.52
C SER A 280 -7.21 15.13 2.62
N VAL A 281 -8.22 15.94 2.29
CA VAL A 281 -8.17 17.40 2.38
C VAL A 281 -9.45 17.94 3.00
N PRO A 282 -9.37 18.93 3.91
CA PRO A 282 -10.55 19.60 4.43
C PRO A 282 -11.20 20.43 3.32
N VAL A 283 -12.52 20.34 3.18
CA VAL A 283 -13.31 21.12 2.22
C VAL A 283 -14.55 21.68 2.90
N LYS A 284 -14.96 22.89 2.52
CA LYS A 284 -16.28 23.41 2.86
C LYS A 284 -17.20 23.19 1.68
N VAL A 285 -18.35 22.57 1.92
CA VAL A 285 -19.37 22.35 0.89
C VAL A 285 -20.56 23.25 1.20
N ASP A 286 -20.95 24.09 0.25
CA ASP A 286 -22.17 24.89 0.32
C ASP A 286 -23.23 24.22 -0.56
N ASP A 287 -24.29 23.72 0.06
CA ASP A 287 -25.48 23.22 -0.64
C ASP A 287 -26.65 24.17 -0.41
N ASN A 288 -26.87 25.06 -1.38
CA ASN A 288 -27.97 26.02 -1.40
C ASN A 288 -28.06 26.94 -0.16
N GLY A 289 -26.90 27.38 0.36
CA GLY A 289 -26.78 28.26 1.53
C GLY A 289 -26.55 27.52 2.85
N HIS A 290 -26.49 26.18 2.83
CA HIS A 290 -26.12 25.37 3.98
C HIS A 290 -24.66 24.93 3.86
N GLU A 291 -23.79 25.48 4.71
CA GLU A 291 -22.37 25.11 4.77
C GLU A 291 -22.14 23.85 5.62
N PHE A 292 -21.40 22.91 5.06
CA PHE A 292 -20.95 21.69 5.72
C PHE A 292 -19.43 21.67 5.81
N ASN A 293 -18.90 21.36 7.00
CA ASN A 293 -17.49 21.04 7.17
C ASN A 293 -17.27 19.60 6.72
N CYS A 294 -16.46 19.42 5.70
CA CYS A 294 -16.30 18.13 5.04
C CYS A 294 -14.81 17.78 4.89
N THR A 295 -14.58 16.50 4.63
CA THR A 295 -13.28 15.96 4.23
C THR A 295 -13.44 15.29 2.87
N MET A 296 -12.64 15.71 1.89
CA MET A 296 -12.55 15.03 0.61
C MET A 296 -11.39 14.03 0.66
N ILE A 297 -11.64 12.79 0.27
CA ILE A 297 -10.66 11.70 0.27
C ILE A 297 -10.53 11.19 -1.17
N ALA A 298 -9.32 11.06 -1.69
CA ALA A 298 -9.11 10.58 -3.06
C ALA A 298 -7.79 9.81 -3.21
N GLY A 299 -7.82 8.75 -4.02
CA GLY A 299 -6.62 8.00 -4.40
C GLY A 299 -6.86 6.54 -4.74
N SER A 300 -5.82 5.73 -4.64
CA SER A 300 -5.82 4.29 -4.89
C SER A 300 -6.27 3.51 -3.64
N VAL A 301 -7.53 3.12 -3.62
CA VAL A 301 -8.30 2.74 -2.42
C VAL A 301 -8.85 1.32 -2.48
N GLY A 302 -8.48 0.56 -3.50
CA GLY A 302 -8.96 -0.81 -3.64
C GLY A 302 -8.24 -1.60 -4.71
N ILE A 303 -8.68 -2.85 -4.84
CA ILE A 303 -8.30 -3.78 -5.90
C ILE A 303 -9.58 -4.32 -6.51
N GLN A 304 -9.73 -4.18 -7.83
CA GLN A 304 -10.85 -4.72 -8.58
C GLN A 304 -10.41 -5.99 -9.30
N ALA A 305 -11.10 -7.10 -9.07
CA ALA A 305 -10.92 -8.31 -9.86
C ALA A 305 -11.74 -8.24 -11.15
N ARG A 306 -11.15 -8.72 -12.24
CA ARG A 306 -11.69 -8.66 -13.59
C ARG A 306 -11.38 -9.94 -14.35
N SER A 307 -12.12 -10.14 -15.43
CA SER A 307 -11.78 -11.14 -16.43
C SER A 307 -10.75 -10.58 -17.42
N ILE A 308 -9.75 -11.39 -17.78
CA ILE A 308 -8.72 -11.02 -18.77
C ILE A 308 -9.17 -11.24 -20.23
N TYR A 309 -10.28 -11.97 -20.44
CA TYR A 309 -10.76 -12.36 -21.78
C TYR A 309 -11.01 -11.20 -22.76
N PRO A 310 -11.51 -10.00 -22.37
CA PRO A 310 -11.71 -8.90 -23.30
C PRO A 310 -10.43 -8.43 -24.02
N TYR A 311 -9.26 -8.66 -23.41
CA TYR A 311 -7.96 -8.24 -23.95
C TYR A 311 -7.30 -9.35 -24.76
N ILE A 312 -7.38 -10.62 -24.31
CA ILE A 312 -6.82 -11.77 -25.03
C ILE A 312 -7.64 -12.12 -26.29
N ALA A 313 -8.96 -11.98 -26.25
CA ALA A 313 -9.83 -12.33 -27.37
C ALA A 313 -9.69 -11.39 -28.59
N ARG A 314 -9.09 -10.20 -28.42
CA ARG A 314 -8.82 -9.28 -29.54
C ARG A 314 -7.68 -9.75 -30.46
N GLU A 315 -6.79 -10.61 -29.99
CA GLU A 315 -5.70 -11.18 -30.80
C GLU A 315 -6.07 -12.51 -31.49
N ARG A 316 -7.14 -13.20 -31.04
CA ARG A 316 -7.57 -14.49 -31.60
C ARG A 316 -9.06 -14.49 -31.91
N ARG A 317 -9.42 -14.40 -33.20
CA ARG A 317 -10.75 -14.79 -33.70
C ARG A 317 -10.96 -16.29 -33.45
N ALA A 318 -11.60 -16.67 -32.33
CA ALA A 318 -12.58 -17.77 -32.26
C ALA A 318 -12.97 -18.18 -30.82
N ALA A 319 -14.19 -18.74 -30.78
CA ALA A 319 -14.80 -19.61 -29.78
C ALA A 319 -15.39 -18.97 -28.52
N THR A 320 -16.72 -18.84 -28.57
CA THR A 320 -17.63 -18.76 -27.42
C THR A 320 -17.34 -19.88 -26.41
N CYS A 321 -16.82 -19.53 -25.24
CA CYS A 321 -16.87 -20.38 -24.04
C CYS A 321 -17.78 -19.75 -22.98
N SER A 322 -18.56 -20.62 -22.35
CA SER A 322 -19.57 -20.33 -21.33
C SER A 322 -19.06 -19.47 -20.16
N TRP A 323 -19.95 -18.58 -19.69
CA TRP A 323 -19.75 -17.53 -18.69
C TRP A 323 -19.51 -18.00 -17.24
N ASP A 324 -18.54 -18.87 -16.99
CA ASP A 324 -17.85 -18.88 -15.69
C ASP A 324 -16.68 -17.91 -15.80
N ALA A 325 -16.96 -16.61 -15.66
CA ALA A 325 -15.97 -15.54 -15.75
C ALA A 325 -14.99 -15.64 -14.58
N LYS A 326 -14.00 -16.53 -14.69
CA LYS A 326 -12.92 -16.68 -13.71
C LYS A 326 -12.23 -15.32 -13.52
N MET A 327 -12.35 -14.77 -12.31
CA MET A 327 -11.80 -13.46 -11.92
C MET A 327 -10.31 -13.60 -11.56
N HIS A 328 -9.50 -13.83 -12.58
CA HIS A 328 -8.06 -14.12 -12.48
C HIS A 328 -7.17 -12.89 -12.62
N ALA A 329 -7.70 -11.78 -13.13
CA ALA A 329 -6.98 -10.53 -13.25
C ALA A 329 -7.35 -9.58 -12.11
N ILE A 330 -6.38 -8.83 -11.62
CA ILE A 330 -6.59 -7.77 -10.64
C ILE A 330 -6.04 -6.45 -11.16
N GLN A 331 -6.71 -5.37 -10.78
CA GLN A 331 -6.39 -4.01 -11.18
C GLN A 331 -6.49 -3.08 -9.95
N PRO A 332 -5.57 -2.11 -9.79
CA PRO A 332 -5.75 -1.04 -8.81
C PRO A 332 -7.07 -0.29 -9.04
N LEU A 333 -7.78 0.02 -7.95
CA LEU A 333 -9.01 0.79 -7.99
C LEU A 333 -8.80 2.16 -7.35
N SER A 334 -8.97 3.19 -8.15
CA SER A 334 -8.92 4.58 -7.70
C SER A 334 -10.32 5.16 -7.58
N GLY A 335 -10.52 6.05 -6.62
CA GLY A 335 -11.79 6.77 -6.46
C GLY A 335 -11.74 7.81 -5.35
N TRP A 336 -12.89 8.40 -5.06
CA TRP A 336 -12.99 9.50 -4.12
C TRP A 336 -14.31 9.50 -3.34
N TRP A 337 -14.27 10.19 -2.19
CA TRP A 337 -15.40 10.49 -1.32
C TRP A 337 -15.38 11.96 -0.91
N ILE A 338 -16.57 12.52 -0.71
CA ILE A 338 -16.80 13.74 0.07
C ILE A 338 -17.60 13.32 1.29
N CYS A 339 -17.01 13.53 2.46
CA CYS A 339 -17.52 13.08 3.74
C CYS A 339 -17.87 14.30 4.58
N GLU A 340 -19.11 14.36 5.08
CA GLU A 340 -19.48 15.34 6.10
C GLU A 340 -18.80 14.93 7.41
N ASN A 341 -18.14 15.88 8.07
CA ASN A 341 -17.51 15.63 9.36
C ASN A 341 -18.57 15.68 10.46
N GLU A 342 -18.39 14.89 11.53
CA GLU A 342 -19.17 15.09 12.75
C GLU A 342 -19.00 16.52 13.26
N SER A 343 -20.09 17.10 13.79
CA SER A 343 -19.99 18.41 14.43
C SER A 343 -19.05 18.33 15.64
N ALA A 344 -18.44 19.46 16.02
CA ALA A 344 -17.53 19.50 17.19
C ALA A 344 -18.22 19.01 18.48
N GLU A 345 -19.53 19.26 18.62
CA GLU A 345 -20.34 18.80 19.75
C GLU A 345 -20.56 17.28 19.73
N GLU A 346 -20.82 16.69 18.55
CA GLU A 346 -21.00 15.24 18.39
C GLU A 346 -19.68 14.48 18.59
N ALA A 347 -18.55 15.02 18.14
CA ALA A 347 -17.24 14.40 18.32
C ALA A 347 -16.73 14.42 19.78
N GLU A 348 -17.14 15.42 20.58
CA GLU A 348 -16.78 15.57 22.00
C GLU A 348 -17.69 14.77 22.94
N ALA A 349 -18.92 14.46 22.56
CA ALA A 349 -19.88 13.77 23.41
C ALA A 349 -19.40 12.37 23.87
N PRO A 350 -18.90 11.48 22.99
CA PRO A 350 -18.36 10.18 23.40
C PRO A 350 -17.10 10.30 24.28
N GLN A 351 -16.22 11.27 23.99
CA GLN A 351 -15.01 11.48 24.78
C GLN A 351 -15.33 11.99 26.19
N THR A 352 -16.33 12.86 26.30
CA THR A 352 -16.85 13.36 27.57
C THR A 352 -17.49 12.24 28.37
N GLU A 353 -18.27 11.36 27.73
CA GLU A 353 -18.89 10.20 28.39
C GLU A 353 -17.84 9.15 28.82
N ILE A 354 -16.82 8.87 28.00
CA ILE A 354 -15.70 7.99 28.38
C ILE A 354 -14.92 8.57 29.57
N LYS A 355 -14.65 9.87 29.56
CA LYS A 355 -13.96 10.56 30.65
C LYS A 355 -14.79 10.50 31.94
N ALA A 356 -16.08 10.84 31.88
CA ALA A 356 -16.99 10.77 33.01
C ALA A 356 -17.09 9.34 33.59
N THR A 357 -17.20 8.33 32.72
CA THR A 357 -17.28 6.92 33.14
C THR A 357 -15.97 6.44 33.77
N ARG A 358 -14.80 6.90 33.27
CA ARG A 358 -13.50 6.64 33.91
C ARG A 358 -13.38 7.31 35.26
N ASP A 359 -13.79 8.56 35.37
CA ASP A 359 -13.74 9.31 36.63
C ASP A 359 -14.65 8.68 37.69
N GLU A 360 -15.84 8.21 37.30
CA GLU A 360 -16.74 7.45 38.18
C GLU A 360 -16.11 6.11 38.61
N LEU A 361 -15.47 5.38 37.70
CA LEU A 361 -14.76 4.14 38.04
C LEU A 361 -13.63 4.38 39.05
N ILE A 362 -12.86 5.45 38.88
CA ILE A 362 -11.80 5.87 39.80
C ILE A 362 -12.39 6.21 41.18
N ALA A 363 -13.52 6.92 41.23
CA ALA A 363 -14.19 7.26 42.47
C ALA A 363 -14.71 6.02 43.21
N VAL A 364 -15.30 5.05 42.49
CA VAL A 364 -15.75 3.77 43.04
C VAL A 364 -14.56 2.95 43.58
N ASP A 365 -13.44 2.94 42.87
CA ASP A 365 -12.23 2.23 43.31
C ASP A 365 -11.66 2.84 44.59
N LYS A 366 -11.55 4.17 44.68
CA LYS A 366 -11.13 4.87 45.92
C LYS A 366 -12.08 4.61 47.10
N ALA A 367 -13.40 4.59 46.85
CA ALA A 367 -14.39 4.31 47.89
C ALA A 367 -14.34 2.86 48.39
N CYS A 368 -14.03 1.90 47.49
CA CYS A 368 -13.78 0.50 47.85
C CYS A 368 -12.55 0.37 48.74
N ASP A 369 -11.44 1.01 48.39
CA ASP A 369 -10.20 0.96 49.17
C ASP A 369 -10.38 1.55 50.57
N THR A 370 -11.12 2.67 50.67
CA THR A 370 -11.45 3.31 51.96
C THR A 370 -12.37 2.43 52.83
N LYS A 371 -13.30 1.69 52.21
CA LYS A 371 -14.16 0.72 52.92
C LYS A 371 -13.41 -0.55 53.33
N LEU A 372 -12.47 -1.03 52.53
CA LEU A 372 -11.58 -2.15 52.88
C LEU A 372 -10.71 -1.81 54.08
N GLN A 373 -10.16 -0.58 54.14
CA GLN A 373 -9.42 -0.09 55.31
C GLN A 373 -10.28 -0.02 56.59
N ARG A 374 -11.58 0.31 56.48
CA ARG A 374 -12.53 0.30 57.62
C ARG A 374 -13.07 -1.09 57.98
N SER A 375 -13.18 -1.99 57.00
CA SER A 375 -13.69 -3.36 57.15
C SER A 375 -12.64 -4.34 57.70
N ALA A 376 -11.34 -4.03 57.62
CA ALA A 376 -10.28 -4.80 58.26
C ALA A 376 -10.44 -4.88 59.80
N ILE A 377 -11.35 -4.08 60.38
CA ILE A 377 -11.69 -4.07 61.81
C ILE A 377 -12.82 -5.06 62.17
N HIS A 378 -13.60 -5.61 61.21
CA HIS A 378 -14.64 -6.62 61.48
C HIS A 378 -14.84 -7.60 60.31
N LYS A 379 -14.60 -8.90 60.54
CA LYS A 379 -14.74 -9.96 59.54
C LYS A 379 -16.22 -10.24 59.21
N GLY A 380 -16.58 -10.13 57.94
CA GLY A 380 -17.81 -10.69 57.37
C GLY A 380 -17.89 -10.49 55.86
N HIS A 381 -17.76 -11.57 55.08
CA HIS A 381 -17.94 -11.54 53.63
C HIS A 381 -19.40 -11.20 53.27
N ARG A 382 -19.62 -10.02 52.68
CA ARG A 382 -20.82 -9.72 51.89
C ARG A 382 -20.39 -9.22 50.51
N HIS A 383 -21.03 -9.73 49.46
CA HIS A 383 -20.98 -9.13 48.13
C HIS A 383 -21.49 -7.68 48.23
N THR A 384 -20.58 -6.71 48.08
CA THR A 384 -20.93 -5.30 48.21
C THR A 384 -21.49 -4.75 46.89
N PRO A 385 -22.47 -3.82 46.93
CA PRO A 385 -23.01 -3.13 45.76
C PRO A 385 -21.93 -2.44 44.88
N SER A 386 -20.76 -2.15 45.45
CA SER A 386 -19.64 -1.52 44.76
C SER A 386 -18.94 -2.42 43.73
N MET A 387 -18.91 -3.74 43.94
CA MET A 387 -18.30 -4.67 42.98
C MET A 387 -19.16 -4.84 41.71
N ALA A 388 -20.49 -4.86 41.88
CA ALA A 388 -21.43 -4.90 40.76
C ALA A 388 -21.33 -3.61 39.92
N ARG A 389 -21.34 -2.44 40.58
CA ARG A 389 -21.18 -1.13 39.93
C ARG A 389 -19.83 -1.01 39.19
N ARG A 390 -18.74 -1.51 39.78
CA ARG A 390 -17.41 -1.54 39.15
C ARG A 390 -17.40 -2.38 37.87
N ARG A 391 -18.07 -3.53 37.88
CA ARG A 391 -18.20 -4.41 36.71
C ARG A 391 -19.02 -3.75 35.61
N ASP A 392 -20.10 -3.08 35.98
CA ASP A 392 -20.99 -2.36 35.07
C ASP A 392 -20.27 -1.20 34.36
N LEU A 393 -19.57 -0.35 35.11
CA LEU A 393 -18.76 0.74 34.56
C LEU A 393 -17.64 0.24 33.63
N ARG A 394 -17.06 -0.94 33.92
CA ARG A 394 -16.07 -1.57 33.03
C ARG A 394 -16.68 -2.12 31.74
N MET A 395 -17.89 -2.68 31.79
CA MET A 395 -18.61 -3.10 30.58
C MET A 395 -19.01 -1.89 29.75
N ARG A 396 -19.55 -0.84 30.37
CA ARG A 396 -19.89 0.41 29.68
C ARG A 396 -18.68 1.08 29.03
N LEU A 397 -17.52 1.06 29.69
CA LEU A 397 -16.26 1.51 29.07
C LEU A 397 -15.75 0.62 27.94
N SER A 398 -16.14 -0.65 27.90
CA SER A 398 -15.82 -1.54 26.78
C SER A 398 -16.76 -1.34 25.60
N GLU A 399 -18.04 -1.04 25.86
CA GLU A 399 -19.04 -0.71 24.85
C GLU A 399 -18.76 0.64 24.18
N LEU A 400 -18.39 1.66 24.97
CA LEU A 400 -18.03 3.00 24.45
C LEU A 400 -16.70 3.06 23.67
N ARG A 401 -15.94 1.96 23.58
CA ARG A 401 -14.65 1.89 22.85
C ARG A 401 -14.77 1.27 21.45
N TYR A 402 -15.92 0.69 21.12
CA TYR A 402 -16.27 0.15 19.81
C TYR A 402 -17.28 1.06 19.15
#